data_AF-A0A7W7RLR0-F1
#
_entry.id   AF-A0A7W7RLR0-F1
#
_cell.length_a   1.000
_cell.length_b   1.000
_cell.length_c   1.000
_cell.angle_alpha   90.00
_cell.angle_beta   90.00
_cell.angle_gamma   90.00
#
_symmetry.space_group_name_H-M   'P 1'
#
loop_
_entity.id
_entity.type
_entity.pdbx_description
1 polymer ?
#
loop_
_entity_poly.entity_id
_entity_poly.type
_entity_poly.pdbx_seq_one_letter_code
_entity_poly.pdbx_strand_id
1 'polypeptide(L)' 'MQERGSDKHGPRVDDQMEKEVEGAMRARRPTRAQEERETEPMVTDEGEPVTDPDVEKGPEASEETEEQEETGER' A
#
# COMPACT_ATOMS: atom_id res chain seq x y z
N MET A 1 10.71 30.19 21.89
CA MET A 1 10.70 30.06 20.42
C MET A 1 10.22 28.64 20.15
N GLN A 2 9.14 28.45 19.40
CA GLN A 2 8.69 27.10 19.03
C GLN A 2 9.59 26.63 17.89
N GLU A 3 10.40 25.61 18.13
CA GLU A 3 11.19 24.95 17.09
C GLU A 3 10.21 24.33 16.09
N ARG A 4 10.22 24.83 14.85
CA ARG A 4 9.41 24.31 13.75
C ARG A 4 10.33 23.42 12.92
N GLY A 5 10.13 22.11 13.00
CA GLY A 5 10.69 21.17 12.02
C GLY A 5 12.11 20.70 12.29
N SER A 6 12.76 20.25 11.22
CA SER A 6 14.07 19.59 11.25
C SER A 6 15.20 20.60 11.30
N ASP A 7 16.16 20.44 12.23
CA ASP A 7 17.37 21.27 12.27
C ASP A 7 18.31 21.07 11.05
N LYS A 8 18.03 20.07 10.20
CA LYS A 8 18.85 19.75 9.01
C LYS A 8 18.47 20.55 7.77
N HIS A 9 17.22 20.98 7.68
CA HIS A 9 16.67 21.55 6.45
C HIS A 9 15.92 22.85 6.76
N GLY A 10 15.82 23.74 5.76
CA GLY A 10 15.05 24.97 5.90
C GLY A 10 13.54 24.68 5.73
N PRO A 11 12.66 25.58 6.21
CA PRO A 11 11.20 25.35 6.21
C PRO A 11 10.62 24.97 4.85
N ARG A 12 11.09 25.58 3.76
CA ARG A 12 10.62 25.27 2.40
C ARG A 12 10.93 23.83 1.97
N VAL A 13 12.07 23.31 2.40
CA VAL A 13 12.52 21.97 2.05
C VAL A 13 11.77 20.95 2.90
N ASP A 14 11.53 21.25 4.18
CA ASP A 14 10.66 20.44 5.05
C ASP A 14 9.25 20.33 4.49
N ASP A 15 8.63 21.45 4.10
CA ASP A 15 7.29 21.45 3.49
C ASP A 15 7.23 20.63 2.19
N GLN A 16 8.32 20.56 1.44
CA GLN A 16 8.40 19.78 0.21
C GLN A 16 8.49 18.28 0.52
N MET A 17 9.36 17.90 1.45
CA MET A 17 9.52 16.49 1.85
C MET A 17 8.25 15.95 2.50
N GLU A 18 7.56 16.76 3.32
CA GLU A 18 6.28 16.37 3.92
C GLU A 18 5.26 16.00 2.85
N LYS A 19 5.12 16.81 1.80
CA LYS A 19 4.19 16.55 0.69
C LYS A 19 4.53 15.29 -0.08
N GLU A 20 5.81 15.01 -0.29
CA GLU A 20 6.27 13.80 -0.98
C GLU A 20 5.92 12.55 -0.17
N VAL A 21 6.18 12.57 1.14
CA VAL A 21 5.86 11.47 2.05
C VAL A 21 4.35 11.29 2.19
N GLU A 22 3.60 12.38 2.39
CA GLU A 22 2.14 12.34 2.48
C GLU A 22 1.52 11.78 1.18
N GLY A 23 2.02 12.22 0.03
CA GLY A 23 1.60 11.73 -1.27
C GLY A 23 1.83 10.23 -1.43
N ALA A 24 3.01 9.74 -1.05
CA ALA A 24 3.34 8.32 -1.10
C ALA A 24 2.42 7.50 -0.16
N MET A 25 2.20 7.97 1.07
CA MET A 25 1.33 7.29 2.04
C MET A 25 -0.14 7.27 1.60
N ARG A 26 -0.63 8.36 1.01
CA ARG A 26 -2.03 8.47 0.59
C ARG A 26 -2.32 7.73 -0.71
N ALA A 27 -1.34 7.55 -1.59
CA ALA A 27 -1.53 6.91 -2.88
C ALA A 27 -1.94 5.43 -2.78
N ARG A 28 -1.67 4.77 -1.63
CA ARG A 28 -2.03 3.35 -1.36
C ARG A 28 -1.64 2.39 -2.50
N ARG A 29 -0.54 2.70 -3.19
CA ARG A 29 0.05 1.91 -4.26
C ARG A 29 1.56 1.96 -4.14
N PRO A 30 2.29 0.93 -4.60
CA PRO A 30 3.75 0.95 -4.53
C PRO A 30 4.37 2.07 -5.34
N THR A 31 5.57 2.45 -4.92
CA THR A 31 6.38 3.38 -5.69
C THR A 31 6.90 2.69 -6.96
N ARG A 32 7.33 3.47 -7.95
CA ARG A 32 7.87 2.91 -9.19
C ARG A 32 9.09 1.99 -9.00
N ALA A 33 9.85 2.16 -7.92
CA ALA A 33 10.99 1.29 -7.57
C ALA A 33 10.59 0.04 -6.77
N GLN A 34 9.29 -0.14 -6.50
CA GLN A 34 8.74 -1.32 -5.84
C GLN A 34 7.80 -2.09 -6.77
N GLU A 35 7.44 -1.51 -7.92
CA GLU A 35 6.59 -2.09 -8.96
C GLU A 35 7.16 -3.44 -9.43
N GLU A 36 8.49 -3.58 -9.53
CA GLU A 36 9.09 -4.87 -9.93
C GLU A 36 8.92 -6.00 -8.91
N ARG A 37 8.49 -5.67 -7.68
CA ARG A 37 8.23 -6.62 -6.60
C ARG A 37 6.74 -6.90 -6.43
N GLU A 38 5.87 -6.15 -7.10
CA GLU A 38 4.45 -6.47 -7.11
C GLU A 38 4.22 -7.73 -7.93
N THR A 39 3.44 -8.65 -7.36
CA THR A 39 2.90 -9.77 -8.11
C THR A 39 1.87 -9.23 -9.08
N GLU A 40 1.83 -9.76 -10.31
CA GLU A 40 0.78 -9.42 -11.27
C GLU A 40 -0.61 -9.72 -10.67
N PRO A 41 -1.61 -8.84 -10.86
CA PRO A 41 -2.95 -9.05 -10.34
C PRO A 41 -3.61 -10.26 -11.03
N MET A 42 -4.40 -11.02 -10.29
CA MET A 42 -5.27 -12.03 -10.90
C MET A 42 -6.30 -11.33 -11.78
N VAL A 43 -6.75 -12.00 -12.85
CA VAL A 43 -7.72 -11.46 -13.80
C VAL A 43 -9.01 -12.27 -13.80
N THR A 44 -10.14 -11.63 -14.12
CA THR A 44 -11.44 -12.29 -14.35
C THR A 44 -11.43 -13.07 -15.67
N ASP A 45 -12.50 -13.84 -15.92
CA ASP A 45 -12.68 -14.53 -17.21
C ASP A 45 -12.75 -13.56 -18.41
N GLU A 46 -13.16 -12.31 -18.17
CA GLU A 46 -13.18 -11.21 -19.14
C GLU A 46 -11.83 -10.48 -19.29
N GLY A 47 -10.83 -10.84 -18.47
CA GLY A 47 -9.49 -10.28 -18.52
C GLY A 47 -9.29 -9.00 -17.72
N GLU A 48 -10.22 -8.64 -16.82
CA GLU A 48 -10.11 -7.47 -15.96
C GLU A 48 -9.38 -7.81 -14.65
N PRO A 49 -8.49 -6.96 -14.13
CA PRO A 49 -7.78 -7.26 -12.89
C PRO A 49 -8.72 -7.22 -11.68
N VAL A 50 -8.69 -8.23 -10.82
CA VAL A 50 -9.56 -8.34 -9.63
C VAL A 50 -9.31 -7.26 -8.57
N THR A 51 -8.22 -6.51 -8.74
CA THR A 51 -7.85 -5.36 -7.90
C THR A 51 -8.49 -4.05 -8.36
N ASP A 52 -9.10 -4.01 -9.55
CA ASP A 52 -9.78 -2.83 -10.06
C ASP A 52 -11.03 -2.54 -9.23
N PRO A 53 -11.23 -1.29 -8.75
CA PRO A 53 -12.39 -0.94 -7.94
C PRO A 53 -13.72 -1.02 -8.70
N ASP A 54 -13.71 -0.95 -10.04
CA ASP A 54 -14.90 -1.00 -10.87
C ASP A 54 -15.36 -2.44 -11.18
N VAL A 55 -14.51 -3.45 -10.89
CA VAL A 55 -14.85 -4.87 -11.05
C VAL A 55 -15.63 -5.36 -9.83
N GLU A 56 -16.85 -5.90 -10.05
CA GLU A 56 -17.62 -6.50 -8.96
C GLU A 56 -16.90 -7.75 -8.42
N LYS A 57 -16.34 -7.64 -7.21
CA LYS A 57 -15.76 -8.78 -6.50
C LYS A 57 -16.84 -9.81 -6.18
N GLY A 58 -16.81 -10.93 -6.90
CA GLY A 58 -17.52 -12.15 -6.51
C GLY A 58 -17.07 -12.65 -5.12
N PRO A 59 -17.81 -13.59 -4.51
CA PRO A 59 -17.65 -14.00 -3.10
C PRO A 59 -16.30 -14.64 -2.71
N GLU A 60 -15.39 -14.87 -3.67
CA GLU A 60 -14.17 -15.66 -3.50
C GLU A 60 -13.00 -14.89 -2.83
N ALA A 61 -13.12 -13.56 -2.62
CA ALA A 61 -12.00 -12.72 -2.15
C ALA A 61 -11.93 -12.51 -0.62
N SER A 62 -12.82 -13.12 0.17
CA SER A 62 -12.92 -12.92 1.63
C SER A 62 -12.47 -14.10 2.51
N GLU A 63 -11.98 -15.20 1.93
CA GLU A 63 -11.65 -16.42 2.69
C GLU A 63 -10.14 -16.74 2.73
N GLU A 64 -9.29 -15.84 3.23
CA GLU A 64 -7.95 -16.22 3.74
C GLU A 64 -7.47 -15.23 4.81
N THR A 65 -8.08 -15.27 6.00
CA THR A 65 -7.40 -14.89 7.26
C THR A 65 -8.13 -15.53 8.43
N GLU A 66 -8.07 -16.85 8.55
CA GLU A 66 -8.30 -17.54 9.82
C GLU A 66 -7.57 -18.89 9.72
N GLU A 67 -7.08 -19.39 10.86
CA GLU A 67 -6.42 -20.69 11.03
C GLU A 67 -4.92 -20.79 10.68
N GLN A 68 -4.04 -20.14 11.44
CA GLN A 68 -2.75 -20.74 11.87
C GLN A 68 -2.36 -20.24 13.28
N GLU A 69 -3.26 -20.36 14.25
CA GLU A 69 -2.86 -20.60 15.63
C GLU A 69 -3.42 -21.97 16.03
N GLU A 70 -2.61 -22.72 16.78
CA GLU A 70 -2.91 -23.98 17.47
C GLU A 70 -2.37 -25.30 16.88
N THR A 71 -1.52 -25.92 17.70
CA THR A 71 -1.15 -27.35 17.80
C THR A 71 0.05 -27.85 17.01
N GLY A 72 1.18 -27.88 17.71
CA GLY A 72 2.37 -28.65 17.33
C GLY A 72 3.22 -29.03 18.54
N GLU A 73 2.58 -29.34 19.66
CA GLU A 73 3.23 -29.98 20.82
C GLU A 73 3.48 -31.46 20.46
N ARG A 74 4.76 -31.85 20.32
CA ARG A 74 5.26 -33.21 20.62
C ARG A 74 6.77 -33.27 20.68
#